data_AF-A0A818BDW6-F1
#
_entry.id   AF-A0A818BDW6-F1
#
_cell.length_a   1.000
_cell.length_b   1.000
_cell.length_c   1.000
_cell.angle_alpha   90.00
_cell.angle_beta   90.00
_cell.angle_gamma   90.00
#
_symmetry.space_group_name_H-M   'P 1'
#
loop_
_entity.id
_entity.type
_entity.pdbx_description
1 polymer ?
#
loop_
_entity_poly.entity_id
_entity_poly.type
_entity_poly.pdbx_seq_one_letter_code
_entity_poly.pdbx_strand_id
1 'polypeptide(L)'
;MTNGHSSMDVDENDEILYEIDVELHRTKPSIYLFQYPIRPYYRKYDETSFTNARIKEKYSLVEMDLLIDTQSPNYYSSKGKQFADSTNHENKNQFFNSDHMDKQTIASSNSSDGSDRYFVGLFDRVTRHLILCPLRSVVQFRPQFNYLDTTLSSTTSSTLNKDISLIDDDQMNTSDGEQSGSESEENKPEPIGSLVTMKFEKKESEYHKKKHLQSYNYYRQTRDNERWQDLECIMNPNSLDAQRIRQQFLSYNNQSTTTN
;
A
#
# COMPACT_ATOMS: atom_id res chain seq x y z
N MET A 1 1.48 29.84 38.10
CA MET A 1 2.50 29.07 37.35
C MET A 1 2.84 29.89 36.12
N THR A 2 3.94 30.61 36.18
CA THR A 2 4.37 31.58 35.16
C THR A 2 5.08 30.86 34.03
N ASN A 3 4.57 31.01 32.82
CA ASN A 3 5.22 30.52 31.60
C ASN A 3 6.58 31.21 31.44
N GLY A 4 7.67 30.45 31.62
CA GLY A 4 9.01 30.87 31.25
C GLY A 4 9.15 30.85 29.74
N HIS A 5 8.79 31.97 29.09
CA HIS A 5 9.21 32.23 27.74
C HIS A 5 10.66 32.72 27.83
N SER A 6 11.61 31.86 27.49
CA SER A 6 13.00 32.24 27.30
C SER A 6 13.05 33.14 26.06
N SER A 7 13.02 34.47 26.24
CA SER A 7 13.50 35.37 25.20
C SER A 7 14.98 35.07 25.05
N MET A 8 15.39 34.62 23.87
CA MET A 8 16.80 34.71 23.48
C MET A 8 17.09 36.20 23.37
N ASP A 9 17.73 36.76 24.38
CA ASP A 9 18.30 38.10 24.31
C ASP A 9 19.39 38.05 23.23
N VAL A 10 19.08 38.59 22.06
CA VAL A 10 20.03 38.73 20.97
C VAL A 10 20.98 39.83 21.41
N ASP A 11 22.24 39.47 21.70
CA ASP A 11 23.26 40.46 22.01
C ASP A 11 23.36 41.41 20.82
N GLU A 12 23.13 42.71 21.04
CA GLU A 12 23.16 43.76 19.99
C GLU A 12 24.51 43.86 19.24
N ASN A 13 25.52 43.11 19.70
CA ASN A 13 26.87 43.05 19.15
C ASN A 13 27.13 41.80 18.27
N ASP A 14 26.14 40.93 18.06
CA ASP A 14 26.30 39.76 17.20
C ASP A 14 26.28 40.16 15.71
N GLU A 15 27.36 39.81 14.99
CA GLU A 15 27.51 40.11 13.56
C GLU A 15 26.60 39.21 12.71
N ILE A 16 25.69 39.81 11.95
CA ILE A 16 24.87 39.10 10.95
C ILE A 16 25.75 38.73 9.75
N LEU A 17 26.11 37.45 9.63
CA LEU A 17 26.91 36.94 8.50
C LEU A 17 26.10 36.81 7.21
N TYR A 18 24.85 36.34 7.33
CA TYR A 18 23.97 36.04 6.18
C TYR A 18 22.51 36.28 6.53
N GLU A 19 21.80 36.94 5.62
CA GLU A 19 20.34 37.00 5.59
C GLU A 19 19.82 35.98 4.56
N ILE A 20 18.77 35.24 4.93
CA ILE A 20 18.16 34.19 4.10
C ILE A 20 16.68 34.49 4.01
N ASP A 21 16.19 34.73 2.79
CA ASP A 21 14.78 34.95 2.53
C ASP A 21 14.03 33.62 2.57
N VAL A 22 12.97 33.54 3.39
CA VAL A 22 12.18 32.31 3.57
C VAL A 22 10.78 32.50 3.00
N GLU A 23 10.44 31.72 1.98
CA GLU A 23 9.13 31.71 1.34
C GLU A 23 8.37 30.42 1.67
N LEU A 24 7.05 30.52 1.92
CA LEU A 24 6.18 29.37 2.20
C LEU A 24 5.16 29.17 1.06
N HIS A 25 5.35 28.14 0.25
CA HIS A 25 4.42 27.77 -0.81
C HIS A 25 3.26 26.94 -0.25
N ARG A 26 2.09 27.57 -0.06
CA ARG A 26 0.87 26.91 0.45
C ARG A 26 0.01 26.30 -0.66
N THR A 27 0.19 26.73 -1.90
CA THR A 27 -0.54 26.28 -3.08
C THR A 27 0.20 25.10 -3.73
N LYS A 28 -0.51 23.97 -3.81
CA LYS A 28 0.01 22.60 -4.04
C LYS A 28 0.82 22.44 -5.34
N PRO A 29 1.90 21.64 -5.29
CA PRO A 29 1.75 20.18 -5.43
C PRO A 29 1.59 19.41 -4.12
N SER A 30 0.88 18.27 -4.15
CA SER A 30 0.81 17.33 -3.02
C SER A 30 2.13 16.56 -2.90
N ILE A 31 3.06 17.03 -2.07
CA ILE A 31 4.38 16.39 -1.89
C ILE A 31 4.27 15.24 -0.90
N TYR A 32 4.77 14.07 -1.28
CA TYR A 32 4.94 12.92 -0.39
C TYR A 32 6.42 12.68 -0.13
N LEU A 33 6.77 12.28 1.09
CA LEU A 33 8.11 11.81 1.43
C LEU A 33 8.11 10.28 1.48
N PHE A 34 8.84 9.66 0.56
CA PHE A 34 9.00 8.21 0.48
C PHE A 34 10.26 7.77 1.23
N GLN A 35 10.09 6.89 2.22
CA GLN A 35 11.17 6.33 3.02
C GLN A 35 11.29 4.83 2.77
N TYR A 36 12.53 4.32 2.77
CA TYR A 36 12.84 2.90 2.55
C TYR A 36 13.65 2.34 3.73
N PRO A 37 13.03 2.05 4.89
CA PRO A 37 13.76 1.73 6.13
C PRO A 37 14.71 0.53 6.03
N ILE A 38 14.39 -0.43 5.15
CA ILE A 38 15.17 -1.68 4.98
C ILE A 38 16.24 -1.58 3.89
N ARG A 39 16.38 -0.43 3.22
CA ARG A 39 17.31 -0.26 2.10
C ARG A 39 18.40 0.74 2.48
N PRO A 40 19.67 0.33 2.47
CA PRO A 40 20.79 1.23 2.76
C PRO A 40 20.88 2.37 1.73
N TYR A 41 21.34 3.54 2.17
CA TYR A 41 21.46 4.75 1.35
C TYR A 41 22.26 4.55 0.04
N TYR A 42 23.30 3.72 0.07
CA TYR A 42 24.16 3.47 -1.09
C TYR A 42 23.50 2.58 -2.16
N ARG A 43 22.42 1.87 -1.83
CA ARG A 43 21.69 1.02 -2.78
C ARG A 43 20.40 1.72 -3.16
N LYS A 44 20.45 2.61 -4.16
CA LYS A 44 19.27 3.37 -4.62
C LYS A 44 18.38 2.54 -5.55
N TYR A 45 17.20 3.06 -5.87
CA TYR A 45 16.29 2.50 -6.88
C TYR A 45 16.45 3.18 -8.26
N ASP A 46 17.42 4.08 -8.41
CA ASP A 46 17.61 4.88 -9.62
C ASP A 46 17.88 4.02 -10.88
N GLU A 47 18.47 2.83 -10.70
CA GLU A 47 18.80 1.88 -11.77
C GLU A 47 17.72 0.80 -11.99
N THR A 48 16.75 0.69 -11.07
CA THR A 48 15.68 -0.30 -11.19
C THR A 48 14.54 0.27 -12.00
N SER A 49 14.08 -0.46 -13.01
CA SER A 49 12.89 -0.10 -13.77
C SER A 49 11.63 -0.40 -12.94
N PHE A 50 10.73 0.58 -12.87
CA PHE A 50 9.40 0.42 -12.30
C PHE A 50 8.41 0.14 -13.42
N THR A 51 7.49 -0.80 -13.20
CA THR A 51 6.45 -1.13 -14.18
C THR A 51 5.20 -0.31 -13.97
N ASN A 52 4.77 -0.19 -12.70
CA ASN A 52 3.50 0.42 -12.35
C ASN A 52 3.64 1.09 -10.99
N ALA A 53 3.02 2.25 -10.82
CA ALA A 53 2.77 2.84 -9.52
C ALA A 53 1.31 3.23 -9.42
N ARG A 54 0.73 3.02 -8.24
CA ARG A 54 -0.67 3.32 -7.98
C ARG A 54 -0.83 3.92 -6.60
N ILE A 55 -1.81 4.80 -6.45
CA ILE A 55 -2.10 5.50 -5.20
C ILE A 55 -3.58 5.40 -4.82
N LYS A 56 -3.81 5.34 -3.51
CA LYS A 56 -5.07 5.64 -2.84
C LYS A 56 -4.89 6.93 -2.06
N GLU A 57 -5.34 8.04 -2.63
CA GLU A 57 -5.01 9.39 -2.18
C GLU A 57 -5.58 9.71 -0.79
N LYS A 58 -6.73 9.13 -0.43
CA LYS A 58 -7.39 9.38 0.86
C LYS A 58 -6.62 8.74 2.02
N TYR A 59 -6.12 7.52 1.84
CA TYR A 59 -5.33 6.83 2.86
C TYR A 59 -3.81 7.02 2.72
N SER A 60 -3.36 7.77 1.71
CA SER A 60 -1.94 7.95 1.39
C SER A 60 -1.20 6.62 1.17
N LEU A 61 -1.91 5.64 0.59
CA LEU A 61 -1.34 4.33 0.30
C LEU A 61 -0.81 4.34 -1.12
N VAL A 62 0.47 4.04 -1.28
CA VAL A 62 1.15 3.99 -2.58
C VAL A 62 1.72 2.58 -2.74
N GLU A 63 1.51 2.01 -3.91
CA GLU A 63 2.10 0.73 -4.30
C GLU A 63 2.91 0.92 -5.58
N MET A 64 4.07 0.29 -5.64
CA MET A 64 4.94 0.33 -6.80
C MET A 64 5.45 -1.08 -7.12
N ASP A 65 5.41 -1.44 -8.39
CA ASP A 65 5.95 -2.69 -8.93
C ASP A 65 7.35 -2.44 -9.50
N LEU A 66 8.35 -3.06 -8.87
CA LEU A 66 9.75 -3.04 -9.28
C LEU A 66 10.06 -4.24 -10.16
N LEU A 67 10.74 -4.03 -11.28
CA LEU A 67 11.23 -5.15 -12.10
C LEU A 67 12.44 -5.82 -11.45
N ILE A 68 12.49 -7.14 -11.61
CA ILE A 68 13.59 -8.00 -11.20
C ILE A 68 14.26 -8.53 -12.46
N ASP A 69 15.58 -8.39 -12.54
CA ASP A 69 16.37 -9.00 -13.60
C ASP A 69 16.46 -10.52 -13.38
N THR A 70 15.71 -11.27 -14.19
CA THR A 70 15.67 -12.74 -14.12
C THR A 70 16.87 -13.41 -14.81
N GLN A 71 17.68 -12.65 -15.56
CA GLN A 71 18.90 -13.14 -16.21
C GLN A 71 20.15 -12.94 -15.34
N SER A 72 20.01 -12.20 -14.24
CA SER A 72 21.10 -11.96 -13.29
C SER A 72 21.61 -13.27 -12.67
N PRO A 73 22.92 -13.44 -12.46
CA PRO A 73 23.46 -14.59 -11.73
C PRO A 73 22.97 -14.66 -10.27
N ASN A 74 22.45 -13.55 -9.72
CA ASN A 74 21.88 -13.49 -8.38
C ASN A 74 20.44 -14.00 -8.32
N TYR A 75 19.83 -14.34 -9.48
CA TYR A 75 18.47 -14.81 -9.57
C TYR A 75 18.42 -16.33 -9.73
N TYR A 76 17.76 -17.01 -8.79
CA TYR A 76 17.59 -18.46 -8.86
C TYR A 76 16.36 -18.82 -9.70
N SER A 77 16.57 -18.98 -11.01
CA SER A 77 15.51 -19.20 -12.01
C SER A 77 14.55 -20.32 -11.65
N SER A 78 15.02 -21.50 -11.21
CA SER A 78 14.14 -22.63 -10.87
C SER A 78 13.11 -22.30 -9.79
N LYS A 79 13.51 -21.56 -8.76
CA LYS A 79 12.58 -21.14 -7.69
C LYS A 79 11.69 -19.99 -8.14
N GLY A 80 12.24 -19.05 -8.91
CA GLY A 80 11.49 -17.97 -9.53
C GLY A 80 10.33 -18.48 -10.40
N LYS A 81 10.57 -19.55 -11.17
CA LYS A 81 9.55 -20.23 -11.95
C LYS A 81 8.50 -20.91 -11.08
N GLN A 82 8.90 -21.62 -10.03
CA GLN A 82 7.96 -22.24 -9.09
C GLN A 82 6.96 -21.22 -8.49
N PHE A 83 7.45 -20.02 -8.11
CA PHE A 83 6.58 -18.96 -7.60
C PHE A 83 5.65 -18.39 -8.67
N ALA A 84 6.16 -18.20 -9.89
CA ALA A 84 5.35 -17.70 -10.99
C ALA A 84 4.25 -18.69 -11.39
N ASP A 85 4.59 -19.97 -11.55
CA ASP A 85 3.65 -21.04 -11.90
C ASP A 85 2.53 -21.12 -10.85
N SER A 86 2.89 -21.25 -9.57
CA SER A 86 1.90 -21.36 -8.48
C SER A 86 0.96 -20.16 -8.39
N THR A 87 1.45 -18.95 -8.63
CA THR A 87 0.62 -17.72 -8.52
C THR A 87 -0.24 -17.46 -9.77
N ASN A 88 0.29 -17.72 -10.96
CA ASN A 88 -0.38 -17.45 -12.23
C ASN A 88 -1.43 -18.53 -12.59
N HIS A 89 -1.28 -19.77 -12.12
CA HIS A 89 -2.25 -20.84 -12.39
C HIS A 89 -3.62 -20.61 -11.73
N GLU A 90 -3.66 -19.89 -10.61
CA GLU A 90 -4.90 -19.63 -9.87
C GLU A 90 -5.65 -18.39 -10.35
N ASN A 91 -4.91 -17.38 -10.83
CA ASN A 91 -5.50 -16.12 -11.25
C ASN A 91 -5.75 -16.11 -12.76
N LYS A 92 -7.00 -15.84 -13.18
CA LYS A 92 -7.33 -15.61 -14.60
C LYS A 92 -6.54 -14.45 -15.22
N ASN A 93 -6.00 -13.57 -14.38
CA ASN A 93 -5.09 -12.49 -14.75
C ASN A 93 -3.68 -12.87 -14.31
N GLN A 94 -2.71 -12.84 -15.23
CA GLN A 94 -1.31 -13.10 -14.93
C GLN A 94 -0.79 -12.09 -13.91
N PHE A 95 -0.31 -12.56 -12.74
CA PHE A 95 0.26 -11.68 -11.71
C PHE A 95 1.67 -11.23 -12.11
N PHE A 96 2.50 -12.19 -12.54
CA PHE A 96 3.83 -11.94 -13.15
C PHE A 96 3.71 -11.89 -14.67
N ASN A 97 4.47 -11.02 -15.35
CA ASN A 97 4.32 -10.86 -16.80
C ASN A 97 4.98 -12.01 -17.58
N SER A 98 6.02 -12.62 -17.01
CA SER A 98 6.73 -13.78 -17.54
C SER A 98 6.39 -15.08 -16.78
N ASP A 99 7.03 -16.18 -17.19
CA ASP A 99 7.02 -17.48 -16.51
C ASP A 99 7.93 -17.51 -15.27
N HIS A 100 8.48 -16.38 -14.87
CA HIS A 100 9.34 -16.20 -13.71
C HIS A 100 8.83 -15.05 -12.84
N MET A 101 9.23 -15.05 -11.57
CA MET A 101 9.01 -13.94 -10.63
C MET A 101 9.81 -12.70 -11.08
N ASP A 102 9.29 -11.97 -12.05
CA ASP A 102 9.92 -10.83 -12.72
C ASP A 102 9.64 -9.47 -12.09
N LYS A 103 8.83 -9.44 -11.03
CA LYS A 103 8.53 -8.21 -10.30
C LYS A 103 8.45 -8.40 -8.80
N GLN A 104 8.72 -7.32 -8.07
CA GLN A 104 8.53 -7.18 -6.64
C GLN A 104 7.63 -5.98 -6.37
N THR A 105 6.49 -6.20 -5.71
CA THR A 105 5.62 -5.11 -5.25
C THR A 105 6.12 -4.59 -3.91
N ILE A 106 6.28 -3.27 -3.80
CA ILE A 106 6.47 -2.56 -2.53
C ILE A 106 5.22 -1.74 -2.24
N ALA A 107 4.76 -1.77 -0.99
CA ALA A 107 3.62 -0.97 -0.55
C ALA A 107 4.04 -0.03 0.57
N SER A 108 3.42 1.14 0.57
CA SER A 108 3.63 2.15 1.58
C SER A 108 2.80 1.86 2.84
N SER A 109 3.22 2.47 3.94
CA SER A 109 2.49 2.51 5.19
C SER A 109 2.71 3.88 5.82
N ASN A 110 1.67 4.45 6.42
CA ASN A 110 1.79 5.75 7.06
C ASN A 110 2.77 5.66 8.24
N SER A 111 3.73 6.57 8.27
CA SER A 111 4.80 6.56 9.28
C SER A 111 4.50 7.46 10.48
N SER A 112 3.62 8.46 10.33
CA SER A 112 3.30 9.42 11.37
C SER A 112 1.90 9.99 11.21
N ASP A 113 1.31 10.36 12.34
CA ASP A 113 0.10 11.18 12.40
C ASP A 113 0.54 12.65 12.49
N GLY A 114 0.21 13.44 11.45
CA GLY A 114 0.47 14.88 11.41
C GLY A 114 1.67 15.31 10.55
N SER A 115 1.51 15.16 9.23
CA SER A 115 2.44 15.69 8.21
C SER A 115 2.51 17.23 8.16
N ASP A 116 1.53 17.91 8.74
CA ASP A 116 1.38 19.38 8.72
C ASP A 116 2.53 20.13 9.40
N ARG A 117 3.35 19.44 10.19
CA ARG A 117 4.54 20.01 10.86
C ARG A 117 5.83 19.84 10.07
N TYR A 118 5.78 19.10 8.96
CA TYR A 118 6.96 18.80 8.16
C TYR A 118 6.90 19.53 6.82
N PHE A 119 8.04 20.11 6.44
CA PHE A 119 8.22 20.86 5.21
C PHE A 119 9.43 20.32 4.45
N VAL A 120 9.33 20.33 3.13
CA VAL A 120 10.50 20.17 2.25
C VAL A 120 11.01 21.56 1.90
N GLY A 121 12.27 21.81 2.23
CA GLY A 121 12.96 23.05 1.91
C GLY A 121 13.81 22.91 0.65
N LEU A 122 13.60 23.78 -0.34
CA LEU A 122 14.53 23.98 -1.45
C LEU A 122 15.34 25.25 -1.17
N PHE A 123 16.65 25.09 -0.97
CA PHE A 123 17.56 26.20 -0.75
C PHE A 123 18.35 26.51 -2.02
N ASP A 124 18.18 27.71 -2.56
CA ASP A 124 19.03 28.24 -3.62
C ASP A 124 20.21 29.00 -3.01
N ARG A 125 21.41 28.47 -3.24
CA ARG A 125 22.65 29.05 -2.71
C ARG A 125 23.03 30.38 -3.37
N VAL A 126 22.58 30.62 -4.60
CA VAL A 126 22.95 31.81 -5.37
C VAL A 126 22.14 33.01 -4.91
N THR A 127 20.82 32.86 -4.86
CA THR A 127 19.88 33.91 -4.40
C THR A 127 19.76 33.97 -2.88
N ARG A 128 20.20 32.92 -2.16
CA ARG A 128 19.98 32.74 -0.70
C ARG A 128 18.51 32.70 -0.33
N HIS A 129 17.66 32.22 -1.23
CA HIS A 129 16.25 32.04 -0.98
C HIS A 129 15.96 30.58 -0.56
N LEU A 130 15.18 30.41 0.50
CA LEU A 130 14.69 29.14 1.00
C LEU A 130 13.18 29.03 0.76
N ILE A 131 12.78 28.10 -0.10
CA ILE A 131 11.37 27.81 -0.38
C ILE A 131 10.94 26.61 0.46
N LEU A 132 9.91 26.79 1.29
CA LEU A 132 9.31 25.75 2.11
C LEU A 132 7.99 25.27 1.49
N CYS A 133 7.86 23.96 1.31
CA CYS A 133 6.64 23.33 0.82
C CYS A 133 6.10 22.33 1.87
N PRO A 134 4.82 22.43 2.28
CA PRO A 134 4.25 21.50 3.24
C PRO A 134 4.16 20.07 2.66
N LEU A 135 4.49 19.09 3.49
CA LEU A 135 4.33 17.68 3.14
C LEU A 135 2.87 17.24 3.33
N ARG A 136 2.34 16.53 2.34
CA ARG A 136 1.03 15.89 2.45
C ARG A 136 1.07 14.65 3.33
N SER A 137 2.09 13.82 3.20
CA SER A 137 2.27 12.63 4.01
C SER A 137 3.70 12.11 3.94
N VAL A 138 4.13 11.44 5.00
CA VAL A 138 5.40 10.71 5.07
C VAL A 138 5.07 9.22 5.14
N VAL A 139 5.51 8.47 4.14
CA VAL A 139 5.18 7.06 3.98
C VAL A 139 6.42 6.19 3.89
N GLN A 140 6.34 5.00 4.49
CA GLN A 140 7.42 4.02 4.51
C GLN A 140 7.07 2.82 3.64
N PHE A 141 7.95 2.50 2.69
CA PHE A 141 7.80 1.35 1.81
C PHE A 141 8.36 0.08 2.43
N ARG A 142 7.61 -1.01 2.27
CA ARG A 142 8.03 -2.37 2.61
C ARG A 142 7.68 -3.32 1.46
N PRO A 143 8.54 -4.33 1.18
CA PRO A 143 8.21 -5.42 0.28
C PRO A 143 6.92 -6.11 0.69
N GLN A 144 6.05 -6.36 -0.29
CA GLN A 144 4.85 -7.17 -0.13
C GLN A 144 5.07 -8.54 -0.74
N PHE A 145 4.48 -9.55 -0.10
CA PHE A 145 4.60 -10.94 -0.50
C PHE A 145 3.23 -11.55 -0.81
N ASN A 146 2.33 -10.74 -1.39
CA ASN A 146 0.94 -11.14 -1.68
C ASN A 146 0.83 -12.41 -2.54
N TYR A 147 1.86 -12.69 -3.35
CA TYR A 147 1.94 -13.91 -4.15
C TYR A 147 2.04 -15.19 -3.29
N LEU A 148 2.60 -15.12 -2.08
CA LEU A 148 2.68 -16.27 -1.16
C LEU A 148 1.32 -16.64 -0.58
N ASP A 149 0.47 -15.65 -0.28
CA ASP A 149 -0.86 -15.90 0.30
C ASP A 149 -1.74 -16.72 -0.66
N THR A 150 -1.63 -16.45 -1.96
CA THR A 150 -2.28 -17.23 -3.02
C THR A 150 -1.85 -18.71 -2.94
N THR A 151 -0.55 -18.99 -2.88
CA THR A 151 -0.03 -20.37 -2.83
C THR A 151 -0.43 -21.15 -1.57
N LEU A 152 -0.62 -20.46 -0.44
CA LEU A 152 -1.11 -21.09 0.79
C LEU A 152 -2.61 -21.38 0.70
N SER A 153 -3.39 -20.51 0.07
CA SER A 153 -4.82 -20.71 -0.13
C SER A 153 -5.12 -21.90 -1.06
N SER A 154 -4.28 -22.16 -2.08
CA SER A 154 -4.39 -23.38 -2.89
C SER A 154 -3.92 -24.64 -2.18
N THR A 155 -2.86 -24.55 -1.38
CA THR A 155 -2.40 -25.72 -0.61
C THR A 155 -3.45 -26.16 0.41
N THR A 156 -4.08 -25.21 1.09
CA THR A 156 -5.16 -25.49 2.05
C THR A 156 -6.45 -25.99 1.37
N SER A 157 -6.85 -25.41 0.24
CA SER A 157 -8.01 -25.91 -0.51
C SER A 157 -7.77 -27.26 -1.20
N SER A 158 -6.54 -27.55 -1.64
CA SER A 158 -6.19 -28.87 -2.20
C SER A 158 -6.07 -29.96 -1.13
N THR A 159 -5.61 -29.65 0.08
CA THR A 159 -5.61 -30.61 1.21
C THR A 159 -7.03 -30.89 1.71
N LEU A 160 -7.88 -29.85 1.84
CA LEU A 160 -9.30 -30.03 2.21
C LEU A 160 -10.08 -30.89 1.18
N ASN A 161 -9.73 -30.83 -0.10
CA ASN A 161 -10.33 -31.69 -1.12
C ASN A 161 -9.75 -33.11 -1.15
N LYS A 162 -8.58 -33.36 -0.55
CA LYS A 162 -7.92 -34.67 -0.54
C LYS A 162 -8.34 -35.52 0.66
N ASP A 163 -8.70 -34.87 1.77
CA ASP A 163 -9.16 -35.54 2.98
C ASP A 163 -10.63 -36.02 2.89
N ILE A 164 -11.40 -35.54 1.90
CA ILE A 164 -12.78 -36.02 1.64
C ILE A 164 -12.79 -37.33 0.81
N SER A 165 -11.68 -37.69 0.15
CA SER A 165 -11.61 -38.90 -0.70
C SER A 165 -10.96 -40.12 -0.04
N LEU A 166 -10.66 -40.07 1.26
CA LEU A 166 -9.94 -41.14 1.98
C LEU A 166 -10.69 -41.69 3.21
N ILE A 167 -11.98 -41.39 3.34
CA ILE A 167 -12.84 -41.95 4.38
C ILE A 167 -13.94 -42.78 3.71
N ASP A 168 -13.57 -43.95 3.18
CA ASP A 168 -14.47 -45.10 3.09
C ASP A 168 -13.62 -46.38 3.05
N ASP A 169 -14.12 -47.43 3.71
CA ASP A 169 -13.60 -48.80 3.87
C ASP A 169 -12.59 -49.07 5.02
N ASP A 170 -13.10 -49.29 6.25
CA ASP A 170 -13.15 -50.64 6.88
C ASP A 170 -13.48 -50.62 8.40
N GLN A 171 -14.76 -50.92 8.68
CA GLN A 171 -15.37 -51.80 9.70
C GLN A 171 -14.93 -51.89 11.19
N MET A 172 -15.96 -51.70 12.04
CA MET A 172 -16.38 -52.45 13.25
C MET A 172 -15.54 -52.33 14.56
N ASN A 173 -16.09 -52.23 15.78
CA ASN A 173 -17.45 -52.24 16.34
C ASN A 173 -17.41 -51.85 17.85
N THR A 174 -18.60 -51.72 18.46
CA THR A 174 -18.99 -51.59 19.90
C THR A 174 -19.34 -50.16 20.34
N SER A 175 -20.59 -49.68 20.25
CA SER A 175 -21.89 -50.07 20.85
C SER A 175 -22.26 -49.14 22.01
N ASP A 176 -23.22 -48.24 21.78
CA ASP A 176 -24.47 -48.18 22.54
C ASP A 176 -25.49 -47.27 21.82
N GLY A 177 -26.78 -47.65 21.90
CA GLY A 177 -27.90 -47.26 21.04
C GLY A 177 -28.20 -45.75 20.93
N GLU A 178 -28.97 -45.28 19.94
CA GLU A 178 -30.21 -45.86 19.43
C GLU A 178 -30.43 -45.56 17.91
N GLN A 179 -30.93 -46.60 17.24
CA GLN A 179 -31.58 -46.71 15.93
C GLN A 179 -32.85 -45.82 15.83
N SER A 180 -33.48 -45.49 14.70
CA SER A 180 -33.44 -45.87 13.28
C SER A 180 -34.25 -44.79 12.54
N GLY A 181 -33.93 -44.38 11.32
CA GLY A 181 -34.43 -45.10 10.16
C GLY A 181 -33.81 -44.55 8.88
N SER A 182 -33.02 -45.41 8.24
CA SER A 182 -32.59 -45.35 6.86
C SER A 182 -33.76 -45.57 5.92
N GLU A 183 -33.78 -44.87 4.78
CA GLU A 183 -34.03 -45.54 3.51
C GLU A 183 -33.30 -44.80 2.38
N SER A 184 -32.63 -45.60 1.58
CA SER A 184 -31.85 -45.27 0.40
C SER A 184 -32.71 -44.64 -0.68
N GLU A 185 -32.23 -43.61 -1.37
CA GLU A 185 -32.57 -43.41 -2.79
C GLU A 185 -31.38 -42.85 -3.57
N GLU A 186 -30.75 -43.75 -4.34
CA GLU A 186 -30.35 -43.47 -5.71
C GLU A 186 -31.53 -42.80 -6.43
N ASN A 187 -31.46 -41.48 -6.64
CA ASN A 187 -32.00 -40.72 -7.77
C ASN A 187 -31.81 -39.24 -7.44
N LYS A 188 -30.92 -38.54 -8.16
CA LYS A 188 -30.82 -37.07 -8.07
C LYS A 188 -32.11 -36.45 -8.62
N PRO A 189 -32.91 -35.70 -7.83
CA PRO A 189 -33.80 -34.70 -8.40
C PRO A 189 -33.00 -33.42 -8.62
N GLU A 190 -33.28 -32.73 -9.72
CA GLU A 190 -32.76 -31.38 -10.01
C GLU A 190 -33.03 -30.42 -8.83
N PRO A 191 -32.17 -29.41 -8.59
CA PRO A 191 -32.32 -28.53 -7.44
C PRO A 191 -33.59 -27.68 -7.56
N ILE A 192 -34.63 -28.11 -6.84
CA ILE A 192 -35.84 -27.33 -6.60
C ILE A 192 -35.47 -26.17 -5.66
N GLY A 193 -35.58 -24.95 -6.19
CA GLY A 193 -35.80 -23.72 -5.43
C GLY A 193 -34.55 -23.15 -4.75
N SER A 194 -34.14 -21.96 -5.20
CA SER A 194 -33.23 -21.11 -4.45
C SER A 194 -33.82 -20.83 -3.05
N LEU A 195 -33.17 -21.34 -2.00
CA LEU A 195 -33.54 -21.04 -0.63
C LEU A 195 -33.23 -19.55 -0.37
N VAL A 196 -34.24 -18.69 -0.52
CA VAL A 196 -34.15 -17.27 -0.19
C VAL A 196 -34.08 -17.13 1.33
N THR A 197 -32.87 -17.04 1.88
CA THR A 197 -32.67 -16.75 3.31
C THR A 197 -32.83 -15.25 3.55
N MET A 198 -34.03 -14.84 3.95
CA MET A 198 -34.28 -13.46 4.41
C MET A 198 -33.57 -13.23 5.75
N LYS A 199 -32.42 -12.55 5.74
CA LYS A 199 -31.77 -12.03 6.94
C LYS A 199 -32.39 -10.68 7.31
N PHE A 200 -33.17 -10.64 8.38
CA PHE A 200 -33.71 -9.38 8.92
C PHE A 200 -32.59 -8.56 9.57
N GLU A 201 -32.37 -7.35 9.08
CA GLU A 201 -31.41 -6.41 9.64
C GLU A 201 -31.95 -5.90 11.01
N LYS A 202 -31.34 -6.38 12.10
CA LYS A 202 -31.62 -5.86 13.45
C LYS A 202 -31.25 -4.38 13.49
N LYS A 203 -32.16 -3.50 13.92
CA LYS A 203 -31.84 -2.09 14.19
C LYS A 203 -30.75 -2.01 15.24
N GLU A 204 -29.52 -1.78 14.79
CA GLU A 204 -28.35 -1.65 15.64
C GLU A 204 -28.41 -0.34 16.44
N SER A 205 -28.11 -0.41 17.75
CA SER A 205 -28.03 0.76 18.63
C SER A 205 -26.87 1.68 18.23
N GLU A 206 -27.00 3.00 18.46
CA GLU A 206 -25.98 3.99 18.09
C GLU A 206 -24.61 3.72 18.71
N TYR A 207 -24.57 3.13 19.90
CA TYR A 207 -23.31 2.72 20.54
C TYR A 207 -22.58 1.63 19.75
N HIS A 208 -23.31 0.62 19.28
CA HIS A 208 -22.75 -0.48 18.50
C HIS A 208 -22.29 -0.01 17.13
N LYS A 209 -23.04 0.90 16.49
CA LYS A 209 -22.61 1.55 15.23
C LYS A 209 -21.30 2.30 15.37
N LYS A 210 -21.12 3.08 16.44
CA LYS A 210 -19.85 3.79 16.72
C LYS A 210 -18.69 2.82 16.93
N LYS A 211 -18.90 1.75 17.70
CA LYS A 211 -17.89 0.72 17.92
C LYS A 211 -17.55 -0.06 16.64
N HIS A 212 -18.55 -0.32 15.80
CA HIS A 212 -18.36 -0.93 14.49
C HIS A 212 -17.52 -0.02 13.58
N LEU A 213 -17.80 1.28 13.55
CA LEU A 213 -17.04 2.26 12.78
C LEU A 213 -15.57 2.37 13.22
N GLN A 214 -15.33 2.21 14.53
CA GLN A 214 -13.98 2.20 15.11
C GLN A 214 -13.27 0.83 14.98
N SER A 215 -13.96 -0.20 14.50
CA SER A 215 -13.39 -1.53 14.38
C SER A 215 -12.36 -1.59 13.25
N TYR A 216 -11.29 -2.35 13.47
CA TYR A 216 -10.24 -2.57 12.47
C TYR A 216 -10.80 -3.11 11.14
N ASN A 217 -11.79 -4.00 11.20
CA ASN A 217 -12.40 -4.59 10.01
C ASN A 217 -13.10 -3.52 9.15
N TYR A 218 -13.81 -2.58 9.76
CA TYR A 218 -14.45 -1.48 9.05
C TYR A 218 -13.41 -0.56 8.40
N TYR A 219 -12.34 -0.18 9.12
CA TYR A 219 -11.25 0.61 8.56
C TYR A 219 -10.53 -0.09 7.42
N ARG A 220 -10.26 -1.39 7.56
CA ARG A 220 -9.65 -2.21 6.51
C ARG A 220 -10.55 -2.24 5.27
N GLN A 221 -11.84 -2.51 5.44
CA GLN A 221 -12.77 -2.59 4.32
C GLN A 221 -12.94 -1.25 3.61
N THR A 222 -13.06 -0.15 4.36
CA THR A 222 -13.15 1.20 3.76
C THR A 222 -11.87 1.63 3.06
N ARG A 223 -10.71 1.20 3.53
CA ARG A 223 -9.42 1.37 2.85
C ARG A 223 -9.34 0.53 1.58
N ASP A 224 -9.75 -0.72 1.65
CA ASP A 224 -9.66 -1.65 0.54
C ASP A 224 -10.66 -1.27 -0.57
N ASN A 225 -11.82 -0.70 -0.21
CA ASN A 225 -12.85 -0.19 -1.12
C ASN A 225 -12.44 1.09 -1.89
N GLU A 226 -11.44 1.86 -1.45
CA GLU A 226 -10.93 2.98 -2.25
C GLU A 226 -10.29 2.45 -3.53
N ARG A 227 -10.63 3.06 -4.67
CA ARG A 227 -10.09 2.66 -5.97
C ARG A 227 -8.64 3.11 -6.10
N TRP A 228 -7.83 2.25 -6.70
CA TRP A 228 -6.49 2.60 -7.12
C TRP A 228 -6.53 3.62 -8.27
N GLN A 229 -5.65 4.61 -8.20
CA GLN A 229 -5.34 5.52 -9.30
C GLN A 229 -3.93 5.23 -9.79
N ASP A 230 -3.78 4.93 -11.07
CA ASP A 230 -2.48 4.68 -11.67
C ASP A 230 -1.72 6.00 -11.85
N LEU A 231 -0.41 5.96 -11.62
CA LEU A 231 0.49 7.10 -11.68
C LEU A 231 1.53 6.91 -12.77
N GLU A 232 1.79 7.98 -13.53
CA GLU A 232 2.94 8.05 -14.42
C GLU A 232 4.22 8.30 -13.62
N CYS A 233 5.22 7.45 -13.84
CA CYS A 233 6.45 7.43 -13.07
C CYS A 233 7.64 8.00 -13.86
N ILE A 234 8.12 9.18 -13.46
CA ILE A 234 9.39 9.74 -13.96
C ILE A 234 10.52 9.29 -13.03
N MET A 235 11.29 8.29 -13.45
CA MET A 235 12.27 7.62 -12.59
C MET A 235 13.66 8.24 -12.60
N ASN A 236 14.10 8.74 -13.76
CA ASN A 236 15.41 9.36 -13.86
C ASN A 236 15.35 10.76 -13.21
N PRO A 237 16.05 11.00 -12.08
CA PRO A 237 16.05 12.31 -11.44
C PRO A 237 16.65 13.40 -12.32
N ASN A 238 17.45 13.02 -13.31
CA ASN A 238 18.06 13.92 -14.28
C ASN A 238 17.22 14.06 -15.56
N SER A 239 16.06 13.41 -15.67
CA SER A 239 15.14 13.59 -16.80
C SER A 239 14.72 15.05 -16.93
N LEU A 240 14.51 15.50 -18.17
CA LEU A 240 14.01 16.86 -18.45
C LEU A 240 12.67 17.12 -17.75
N ASP A 241 11.81 16.11 -17.64
CA ASP A 241 10.51 16.26 -16.97
C ASP A 241 10.66 16.43 -15.45
N ALA A 242 11.58 15.68 -14.83
CA ALA A 242 11.91 15.83 -13.41
C ALA A 242 12.52 17.22 -13.13
N GLN A 243 13.40 17.70 -14.01
CA GLN A 243 13.95 19.05 -13.93
C GLN A 243 12.86 20.11 -14.11
N ARG A 244 11.94 19.93 -15.06
CA ARG A 244 10.81 20.84 -15.29
C ARG A 244 9.91 20.93 -14.06
N ILE A 245 9.55 19.81 -13.46
CA ILE A 245 8.75 19.77 -12.21
C ILE A 245 9.51 20.50 -11.10
N ARG A 246 10.80 20.23 -10.93
CA ARG A 246 11.64 20.93 -9.93
C ARG A 246 11.71 22.44 -10.18
N GLN A 247 11.80 22.86 -11.44
CA GLN A 247 11.77 24.28 -11.81
C GLN A 247 10.42 24.92 -11.53
N GLN A 248 9.30 24.22 -11.77
CA GLN A 248 7.97 24.70 -11.39
C GLN A 248 7.85 24.95 -9.89
N PHE A 249 8.50 24.13 -9.05
CA PHE A 249 8.57 24.40 -7.60
C PHE A 249 9.37 25.66 -7.26
N LEU A 250 10.40 26.00 -8.05
CA LEU A 250 11.22 27.20 -7.85
C LEU A 250 10.56 28.47 -8.43
N SER A 251 9.76 28.32 -9.49
CA SER A 251 9.21 29.44 -10.26
C SER A 251 7.79 29.86 -9.84
N TYR A 252 7.18 29.20 -8.86
CA TYR A 252 5.82 29.52 -8.44
C TYR A 252 5.80 30.86 -7.69
N ASN A 253 5.78 31.94 -8.46
CA ASN A 253 5.65 33.31 -7.98
C ASN A 253 4.54 34.02 -8.81
N ASN A 254 3.53 34.54 -8.10
CA ASN A 254 2.56 35.55 -8.51
C ASN A 254 1.51 35.23 -9.61
N GLN A 255 0.60 34.28 -9.35
CA GLN A 255 -0.74 34.33 -9.97
C GLN A 255 -1.85 34.15 -8.93
N SER A 256 -2.02 35.12 -8.03
CA SER A 256 -3.30 35.35 -7.33
C SER A 256 -3.28 36.67 -6.55
N THR A 257 -3.19 37.80 -7.24
CA THR A 257 -3.73 39.10 -6.76
C THR A 257 -3.96 40.04 -7.95
N THR A 258 -4.80 39.64 -8.92
CA THR A 258 -5.49 40.62 -9.78
C THR A 258 -6.78 40.01 -10.30
N THR A 259 -7.82 40.10 -9.47
CA THR A 259 -9.20 40.10 -9.94
C THR A 259 -9.83 41.34 -9.35
N ASN A 260 -10.06 42.33 -10.23
CA ASN A 260 -11.01 43.43 -10.04
C ASN A 260 -12.44 42.87 -9.98
#